data_AF-A0A4V3CI41-F1
#
_entry.id   AF-A0A4V3CI41-F1
#
_cell.length_a   1.000
_cell.length_b   1.000
_cell.length_c   1.000
_cell.angle_alpha   90.00
_cell.angle_beta   90.00
_cell.angle_gamma   90.00
#
_symmetry.space_group_name_H-M   'P 1'
#
loop_
_entity.id
_entity.type
_entity.pdbx_description
1 polymer ?
#
loop_
_entity_poly.entity_id
_entity_poly.type
_entity_poly.pdbx_seq_one_letter_code
_entity_poly.pdbx_strand_id
1 'polypeptide(L)'
;MKKVYLLVMICIAFISCSKDDTAENIQLTNKKIETFDFLTNEKMEEKIDEISLIKEKMEETLAKKYTNKNFRSNNTENLVLNELNKYHKERLNNIYTLRKNLNFISIQSIADEINSLKLLNPTMAEGLLKKHEKYLLQDKFGTTTVFENRIANVVNEKGEVAINGKIADLNISDSKKTTGRYVYDEGVKTDRATRSEDMYFVILYSTGREKHKDTFGKVFFRYFTEFQAYYTDPVAGTILCPTTFTMSNNSIAGFSQSGSNPFADFAFTVPYPSGTGSIIRNTSGQIWTAYQTEGGYIKGTFTGAGYTLNCDFKYTK
;
A
#
# COMPACT_ATOMS: atom_id res chain seq x y z
N MET A 1 19.90 -32.15 -61.56
CA MET A 1 20.25 -32.59 -60.19
C MET A 1 19.06 -32.34 -59.27
N LYS A 2 18.56 -33.42 -58.67
CA LYS A 2 17.88 -33.60 -57.37
C LYS A 2 17.19 -32.33 -56.77
N LYS A 3 15.85 -32.24 -56.83
CA LYS A 3 14.84 -32.66 -55.81
C LYS A 3 14.86 -31.74 -54.55
N VAL A 4 13.80 -31.25 -53.92
CA VAL A 4 12.33 -31.49 -53.91
C VAL A 4 11.74 -30.50 -52.88
N TYR A 5 10.61 -29.86 -53.20
CA TYR A 5 9.42 -29.57 -52.37
C TYR A 5 9.47 -29.08 -50.89
N LEU A 6 8.61 -28.08 -50.63
CA LEU A 6 7.51 -28.10 -49.62
C LEU A 6 7.89 -28.09 -48.12
N LEU A 7 7.55 -27.01 -47.41
CA LEU A 7 6.48 -27.04 -46.40
C LEU A 7 6.13 -25.62 -45.90
N VAL A 8 5.03 -25.09 -46.43
CA VAL A 8 4.09 -24.20 -45.73
C VAL A 8 3.06 -25.12 -45.07
N MET A 9 2.53 -24.72 -43.90
CA MET A 9 1.63 -25.46 -42.97
C MET A 9 2.43 -26.37 -42.02
N ILE A 10 2.29 -26.27 -40.69
CA ILE A 10 1.07 -26.61 -39.93
C ILE A 10 1.06 -25.81 -38.61
N CYS A 11 0.12 -24.87 -38.50
CA CYS A 11 -0.63 -24.72 -37.26
C CYS A 11 -1.58 -25.92 -37.17
N ILE A 12 -1.86 -26.37 -35.93
CA ILE A 12 -2.83 -27.39 -35.51
C ILE A 12 -2.22 -28.80 -35.32
N ALA A 13 -2.00 -29.19 -34.06
CA ALA A 13 -2.54 -30.42 -33.44
C ALA A 13 -1.72 -30.87 -32.20
N PHE A 14 -2.04 -30.34 -31.02
CA PHE A 14 -2.07 -31.14 -29.80
C PHE A 14 -3.46 -30.98 -29.16
N ILE A 15 -4.46 -31.50 -29.86
CA ILE A 15 -5.66 -32.06 -29.26
C ILE A 15 -5.46 -33.57 -29.40
N SER A 16 -5.24 -34.27 -28.29
CA SER A 16 -5.53 -35.70 -28.23
C SER A 16 -6.77 -35.86 -27.36
N CYS A 17 -7.78 -36.47 -27.98
CA CYS A 17 -9.15 -36.60 -27.55
C CYS A 17 -9.31 -37.50 -26.32
N SER A 18 -10.21 -37.12 -25.42
CA SER A 18 -11.34 -38.00 -25.08
C SER A 18 -12.62 -37.29 -25.49
N LYS A 19 -13.34 -37.85 -26.47
CA LYS A 19 -14.70 -37.45 -26.82
C LYS A 19 -15.66 -37.98 -25.75
N ASP A 20 -16.51 -37.14 -25.18
CA ASP A 20 -17.90 -37.03 -25.62
C ASP A 20 -18.63 -35.85 -24.95
N ASP A 21 -19.49 -35.25 -25.77
CA ASP A 21 -20.75 -34.55 -25.52
C ASP A 21 -20.84 -33.19 -24.78
N THR A 22 -21.25 -32.20 -25.60
CA THR A 22 -22.03 -31.00 -25.29
C THR A 22 -21.60 -30.15 -24.09
N ALA A 23 -20.83 -29.11 -24.37
CA ALA A 23 -20.88 -27.88 -23.59
C ALA A 23 -20.54 -26.67 -24.47
N GLU A 24 -21.36 -25.65 -24.36
CA GLU A 24 -21.32 -24.39 -25.09
C GLU A 24 -19.95 -23.71 -25.00
N ASN A 25 -19.55 -23.17 -26.15
CA ASN A 25 -18.33 -22.40 -26.35
C ASN A 25 -18.51 -21.01 -25.70
N ILE A 26 -18.04 -20.81 -24.47
CA ILE A 26 -17.79 -19.47 -23.91
C ILE A 26 -16.28 -19.29 -23.79
N GLN A 27 -15.62 -18.96 -24.90
CA GLN A 27 -14.31 -18.29 -24.84
C GLN A 27 -14.54 -16.83 -24.45
N LEU A 28 -14.62 -16.57 -23.14
CA LEU A 28 -14.48 -15.22 -22.60
C LEU A 28 -13.05 -14.74 -22.90
N THR A 29 -12.86 -14.00 -23.99
CA THR A 29 -11.64 -13.25 -24.25
C THR A 29 -11.61 -12.12 -23.23
N ASN A 30 -10.91 -12.30 -22.11
CA ASN A 30 -10.77 -11.30 -21.06
C ASN A 30 -9.98 -10.10 -21.59
N LYS A 31 -10.64 -9.17 -22.27
CA LYS A 31 -10.08 -7.87 -22.67
C LYS A 31 -9.65 -7.11 -21.42
N LYS A 32 -8.41 -6.58 -21.39
CA LYS A 32 -7.89 -5.74 -20.29
C LYS A 32 -8.91 -4.66 -19.95
N ILE A 33 -9.22 -4.49 -18.66
CA ILE A 33 -10.04 -3.37 -18.19
C ILE A 33 -9.18 -2.12 -18.35
N GLU A 34 -9.56 -1.24 -19.28
CA GLU A 34 -8.85 0.03 -19.49
C GLU A 34 -9.19 1.05 -18.40
N THR A 35 -10.45 1.08 -17.98
CA THR A 35 -10.98 1.97 -16.94
C THR A 35 -12.07 1.21 -16.18
N PHE A 36 -12.02 1.19 -14.85
CA PHE A 36 -13.15 0.70 -14.06
C PHE A 36 -14.34 1.64 -14.24
N ASP A 37 -15.53 1.08 -14.45
CA ASP A 37 -16.79 1.82 -14.49
C ASP A 37 -17.71 1.28 -13.39
N PHE A 38 -18.03 2.13 -12.43
CA PHE A 38 -18.87 1.79 -11.28
C PHE A 38 -20.25 2.41 -11.41
N LEU A 39 -21.30 1.69 -11.03
CA LEU A 39 -22.66 2.25 -11.03
C LEU A 39 -22.79 3.44 -10.05
N THR A 40 -22.07 3.39 -8.93
CA THR A 40 -22.13 4.37 -7.85
C THR A 40 -20.77 4.54 -7.17
N ASN A 41 -20.60 5.63 -6.41
CA ASN A 41 -19.44 5.83 -5.55
C ASN A 41 -19.32 4.72 -4.48
N GLU A 42 -20.44 4.23 -3.95
CA GLU A 42 -20.46 3.17 -2.94
C GLU A 42 -19.85 1.87 -3.50
N LYS A 43 -20.18 1.51 -4.74
CA LYS A 43 -19.55 0.35 -5.40
C LYS A 43 -18.07 0.54 -5.69
N MET A 44 -17.64 1.78 -5.93
CA MET A 44 -16.21 2.10 -6.04
C MET A 44 -15.49 1.89 -4.70
N GLU A 45 -16.06 2.39 -3.59
CA GLU A 45 -15.50 2.20 -2.24
C GLU A 45 -15.46 0.72 -1.82
N GLU A 46 -16.53 -0.05 -2.08
CA GLU A 46 -16.53 -1.51 -1.87
C GLU A 46 -15.37 -2.19 -2.62
N LYS A 47 -15.12 -1.77 -3.87
CA LYS A 47 -14.01 -2.31 -4.66
C LYS A 47 -12.63 -1.89 -4.13
N ILE A 48 -12.51 -0.66 -3.63
CA ILE A 48 -11.31 -0.18 -2.97
C ILE A 48 -11.03 -1.00 -1.70
N ASP A 49 -12.05 -1.27 -0.89
CA ASP A 49 -11.95 -2.11 0.32
C ASP A 49 -11.50 -3.53 -0.04
N GLU A 50 -12.10 -4.13 -1.07
CA GLU A 50 -11.72 -5.46 -1.59
C GLU A 50 -10.25 -5.51 -2.00
N ILE A 51 -9.80 -4.55 -2.83
CA ILE A 51 -8.41 -4.49 -3.30
C ILE A 51 -7.46 -4.26 -2.12
N SER A 52 -7.80 -3.36 -1.20
CA SER A 52 -6.99 -3.06 -0.01
C SER A 52 -6.78 -4.30 0.85
N LEU A 53 -7.85 -5.06 1.12
CA LEU A 53 -7.81 -6.29 1.90
C LEU A 53 -6.94 -7.36 1.24
N ILE A 54 -7.04 -7.51 -0.09
CA ILE A 54 -6.19 -8.46 -0.83
C ILE A 54 -4.71 -8.06 -0.71
N LYS A 55 -4.39 -6.78 -0.91
CA LYS A 55 -3.02 -6.25 -0.79
C LYS A 55 -2.46 -6.48 0.61
N GLU A 56 -3.23 -6.18 1.65
CA GLU A 56 -2.84 -6.39 3.04
C GLU A 56 -2.51 -7.85 3.32
N LYS A 57 -3.37 -8.79 2.90
CA LYS A 57 -3.13 -10.23 3.07
C LYS A 57 -1.89 -10.72 2.32
N MET A 58 -1.67 -10.23 1.09
CA MET A 58 -0.47 -10.54 0.31
C MET A 58 0.79 -10.02 0.98
N GLU A 59 0.76 -8.79 1.49
CA GLU A 59 1.87 -8.16 2.20
C GLU A 59 2.16 -8.87 3.53
N GLU A 60 1.15 -9.18 4.34
CA GLU A 60 1.32 -9.89 5.61
C GLU A 60 1.94 -11.28 5.38
N THR A 61 1.40 -12.03 4.41
CA THR A 61 1.90 -13.37 4.05
C THR A 61 3.34 -13.30 3.58
N LEU A 62 3.68 -12.31 2.75
CA LEU A 62 5.02 -12.12 2.25
C LEU A 62 5.98 -11.70 3.37
N ALA A 63 5.63 -10.68 4.15
CA ALA A 63 6.46 -10.14 5.21
C ALA A 63 6.81 -11.22 6.24
N LYS A 64 5.86 -12.09 6.64
CA LYS A 64 6.12 -13.22 7.55
C LYS A 64 7.22 -14.17 7.06
N LYS A 65 7.41 -14.33 5.74
CA LYS A 65 8.50 -15.18 5.21
C LYS A 65 9.89 -14.56 5.43
N TYR A 66 9.95 -13.23 5.52
CA TYR A 66 11.19 -12.47 5.52
C TYR A 66 11.52 -11.85 6.89
N THR A 67 10.55 -11.71 7.79
CA THR A 67 10.79 -11.29 9.19
C THR A 67 11.34 -12.42 10.07
N ASN A 68 11.00 -13.67 9.79
CA ASN A 68 11.38 -14.83 10.61
C ASN A 68 12.81 -15.36 10.35
N LYS A 69 13.57 -14.75 9.45
CA LYS A 69 14.94 -15.20 9.13
C LYS A 69 15.91 -14.55 10.13
N ASN A 70 16.51 -15.35 11.01
CA ASN A 70 17.53 -14.87 11.94
C ASN A 70 18.81 -14.48 11.19
N PHE A 71 19.02 -13.18 10.98
CA PHE A 71 20.23 -12.62 10.38
C PHE A 71 21.39 -12.53 11.40
N ARG A 72 21.83 -13.66 11.97
CA ARG A 72 23.00 -13.70 12.87
C ARG A 72 24.17 -14.42 12.21
N SER A 73 24.98 -13.68 11.45
CA SER A 73 26.40 -13.99 11.24
C SER A 73 27.16 -12.73 10.81
N ASN A 74 28.48 -12.70 11.02
CA ASN A 74 29.41 -11.55 10.95
C ASN A 74 29.54 -10.84 9.58
N ASN A 75 28.56 -10.94 8.69
CA ASN A 75 28.45 -10.27 7.38
C ASN A 75 27.00 -9.79 7.14
N THR A 76 26.44 -9.05 8.10
CA THR A 76 25.01 -8.74 8.22
C THR A 76 24.44 -7.88 7.08
N GLU A 77 25.15 -6.87 6.59
CA GLU A 77 24.63 -5.90 5.61
C GLU A 77 24.31 -6.56 4.24
N ASN A 78 25.27 -7.32 3.69
CA ASN A 78 25.06 -8.08 2.44
C ASN A 78 23.93 -9.12 2.58
N LEU A 79 23.74 -9.70 3.77
CA LEU A 79 22.66 -10.66 4.00
C LEU A 79 21.29 -9.98 4.07
N VAL A 80 21.19 -8.82 4.72
CA VAL A 80 19.95 -8.04 4.80
C VAL A 80 19.52 -7.58 3.41
N LEU A 81 20.42 -6.97 2.63
CA LEU A 81 20.12 -6.56 1.26
C LEU A 81 19.74 -7.74 0.37
N ASN A 82 20.39 -8.90 0.50
CA ASN A 82 20.03 -10.09 -0.27
C ASN A 82 18.61 -10.59 0.06
N GLU A 83 18.19 -10.55 1.32
CA GLU A 83 16.82 -10.92 1.69
C GLU A 83 15.81 -9.84 1.31
N LEU A 84 16.16 -8.55 1.40
CA LEU A 84 15.33 -7.47 0.88
C LEU A 84 15.14 -7.58 -0.64
N ASN A 85 16.19 -7.95 -1.38
CA ASN A 85 16.10 -8.24 -2.81
C ASN A 85 15.10 -9.37 -3.10
N LYS A 86 15.13 -10.46 -2.32
CA LYS A 86 14.17 -11.57 -2.47
C LYS A 86 12.74 -11.13 -2.10
N TYR A 87 12.57 -10.40 -1.00
CA TYR A 87 11.29 -9.83 -0.58
C TYR A 87 10.70 -8.93 -1.66
N HIS A 88 11.47 -7.96 -2.18
CA HIS A 88 10.98 -7.04 -3.21
C HIS A 88 10.70 -7.74 -4.54
N LYS A 89 11.44 -8.80 -4.88
CA LYS A 89 11.16 -9.63 -6.06
C LYS A 89 9.81 -10.36 -5.92
N GLU A 90 9.55 -10.97 -4.77
CA GLU A 90 8.24 -11.59 -4.51
C GLU A 90 7.11 -10.55 -4.40
N ARG A 91 7.39 -9.36 -3.85
CA ARG A 91 6.44 -8.24 -3.79
C ARG A 91 6.02 -7.79 -5.18
N LEU A 92 6.98 -7.67 -6.11
CA LEU A 92 6.71 -7.42 -7.53
C LEU A 92 5.83 -8.49 -8.16
N ASN A 93 6.09 -9.77 -7.87
CA ASN A 93 5.24 -10.86 -8.34
C ASN A 93 3.81 -10.75 -7.78
N ASN A 94 3.65 -10.37 -6.52
CA ASN A 94 2.34 -10.11 -5.92
C ASN A 94 1.61 -8.96 -6.63
N ILE A 95 2.30 -7.85 -6.92
CA ILE A 95 1.75 -6.72 -7.66
C ILE A 95 1.25 -7.16 -9.05
N TYR A 96 2.06 -7.90 -9.80
CA TYR A 96 1.67 -8.39 -11.12
C TYR A 96 0.55 -9.43 -11.08
N THR A 97 0.53 -10.27 -10.05
CA THR A 97 -0.55 -11.25 -9.83
C THR A 97 -1.86 -10.52 -9.55
N LEU A 98 -1.86 -9.49 -8.70
CA LEU A 98 -3.03 -8.68 -8.43
C LEU A 98 -3.53 -7.98 -9.69
N ARG A 99 -2.63 -7.36 -10.47
CA ARG A 99 -2.99 -6.72 -11.76
C ARG A 99 -3.63 -7.72 -12.73
N LYS A 100 -3.12 -8.95 -12.78
CA LYS A 100 -3.68 -10.02 -13.62
C LYS A 100 -5.07 -10.45 -13.12
N ASN A 101 -5.24 -10.64 -11.81
CA ASN A 101 -6.51 -11.04 -11.20
C ASN A 101 -7.60 -9.98 -11.38
N LEU A 102 -7.23 -8.70 -11.23
CA LEU A 102 -8.12 -7.56 -11.48
C LEU A 102 -8.28 -7.27 -12.97
N ASN A 103 -7.42 -7.84 -13.81
CA ASN A 103 -7.26 -7.49 -15.23
C ASN A 103 -7.13 -5.97 -15.45
N PHE A 104 -6.45 -5.29 -14.52
CA PHE A 104 -6.40 -3.83 -14.40
C PHE A 104 -5.03 -3.39 -13.83
N ILE A 105 -4.54 -2.24 -14.30
CA ILE A 105 -3.32 -1.63 -13.77
C ILE A 105 -3.68 -0.28 -13.19
N SER A 106 -3.56 -0.18 -11.87
CA SER A 106 -3.84 1.06 -11.14
C SER A 106 -2.59 1.90 -10.94
N ILE A 107 -2.75 3.21 -10.79
CA ILE A 107 -1.63 4.11 -10.48
C ILE A 107 -0.98 3.79 -9.14
N GLN A 108 -1.76 3.33 -8.14
CA GLN A 108 -1.20 2.82 -6.89
C GLN A 108 -0.31 1.60 -7.13
N SER A 109 -0.74 0.66 -7.98
CA SER A 109 0.07 -0.51 -8.28
C SER A 109 1.38 -0.14 -8.99
N ILE A 110 1.42 0.98 -9.73
CA ILE A 110 2.64 1.51 -10.35
C ILE A 110 3.56 2.10 -9.27
N ALA A 111 3.02 2.87 -8.32
CA ALA A 111 3.80 3.38 -7.19
C ALA A 111 4.42 2.23 -6.37
N ASP A 112 3.65 1.17 -6.11
CA ASP A 112 4.13 -0.03 -5.40
C ASP A 112 5.24 -0.77 -6.18
N GLU A 113 5.12 -0.81 -7.51
CA GLU A 113 6.12 -1.38 -8.42
C GLU A 113 7.42 -0.57 -8.36
N ILE A 114 7.36 0.75 -8.50
CA ILE A 114 8.52 1.66 -8.41
C ILE A 114 9.23 1.47 -7.07
N ASN A 115 8.48 1.41 -5.97
CA ASN A 115 9.05 1.22 -4.64
C ASN A 115 9.82 -0.10 -4.49
N SER A 116 9.41 -1.14 -5.22
CA SER A 116 10.10 -2.44 -5.21
C SER A 116 11.28 -2.44 -6.19
N LEU A 117 11.12 -1.82 -7.36
CA LEU A 117 12.16 -1.70 -8.38
C LEU A 117 13.30 -0.76 -7.96
N LYS A 118 13.08 0.19 -7.06
CA LYS A 118 14.14 1.08 -6.57
C LYS A 118 15.36 0.29 -6.06
N LEU A 119 15.14 -0.86 -5.41
CA LEU A 119 16.22 -1.76 -5.00
C LEU A 119 16.68 -2.69 -6.14
N LEU A 120 15.74 -3.27 -6.90
CA LEU A 120 16.04 -4.34 -7.86
C LEU A 120 16.57 -3.86 -9.21
N ASN A 121 16.06 -2.74 -9.69
CA ASN A 121 16.35 -2.14 -10.99
C ASN A 121 16.03 -0.62 -10.96
N PRO A 122 16.95 0.20 -10.42
CA PRO A 122 16.73 1.64 -10.26
C PRO A 122 16.42 2.35 -11.58
N THR A 123 17.05 1.94 -12.69
CA THR A 123 16.83 2.54 -14.01
C THR A 123 15.40 2.33 -14.51
N MET A 124 14.84 1.12 -14.32
CA MET A 124 13.44 0.86 -14.66
C MET A 124 12.48 1.62 -13.74
N ALA A 125 12.81 1.73 -12.45
CA ALA A 125 12.03 2.51 -11.49
C ALA A 125 11.93 3.99 -11.91
N GLU A 126 13.06 4.59 -12.29
CA GLU A 126 13.12 5.98 -12.78
C GLU A 126 12.35 6.16 -14.08
N GLY A 127 12.46 5.21 -15.02
CA GLY A 127 11.70 5.24 -16.27
C GLY A 127 10.18 5.21 -16.05
N LEU A 128 9.71 4.38 -15.10
CA LEU A 128 8.30 4.32 -14.73
C LEU A 128 7.83 5.60 -14.01
N LEU A 129 8.64 6.12 -13.08
CA LEU A 129 8.33 7.36 -12.38
C LEU A 129 8.15 8.51 -13.37
N LYS A 130 9.10 8.68 -14.31
CA LYS A 130 9.03 9.71 -15.34
C LYS A 130 7.81 9.55 -16.26
N LYS A 131 7.49 8.32 -16.66
CA LYS A 131 6.32 8.03 -17.51
C LYS A 131 4.99 8.46 -16.85
N HIS A 132 4.91 8.38 -15.52
CA HIS A 132 3.68 8.65 -14.77
C HIS A 132 3.82 9.84 -13.80
N GLU A 133 4.78 10.74 -14.03
CA GLU A 133 5.16 11.82 -13.11
C GLU A 133 4.00 12.76 -12.76
N LYS A 134 3.03 12.93 -13.67
CA LYS A 134 1.81 13.72 -13.44
C LYS A 134 0.98 13.19 -12.26
N TYR A 135 1.08 11.91 -11.95
CA TYR A 135 0.22 11.22 -10.98
C TYR A 135 0.97 10.63 -9.80
N LEU A 136 2.30 10.79 -9.76
CA LEU A 136 3.18 10.22 -8.76
C LEU A 136 3.93 11.33 -8.03
N LEU A 137 4.14 11.13 -6.73
CA LEU A 137 4.95 11.97 -5.87
C LEU A 137 6.11 11.13 -5.34
N GLN A 138 7.31 11.69 -5.27
CA GLN A 138 8.47 11.02 -4.71
C GLN A 138 9.01 11.81 -3.52
N ASP A 139 9.25 11.12 -2.41
CA ASP A 139 9.97 11.64 -1.26
C ASP A 139 11.14 10.70 -0.89
N LYS A 140 11.79 10.97 0.25
CA LYS A 140 12.93 10.17 0.72
C LYS A 140 12.55 8.72 1.07
N PHE A 141 11.29 8.46 1.41
CA PHE A 141 10.79 7.16 1.85
C PHE A 141 10.21 6.33 0.71
N GLY A 142 9.72 6.95 -0.36
CA GLY A 142 9.26 6.24 -1.53
C GLY A 142 8.47 7.08 -2.53
N THR A 143 7.82 6.37 -3.44
CA THR A 143 6.88 6.89 -4.42
C THR A 143 5.46 6.65 -3.92
N THR A 144 4.65 7.70 -3.92
CA THR A 144 3.21 7.70 -3.60
C THR A 144 2.44 8.32 -4.77
N THR A 145 1.13 8.40 -4.66
CA THR A 145 0.27 8.96 -5.72
C THR A 145 -0.21 10.36 -5.36
N VAL A 146 -0.46 11.21 -6.36
CA VAL A 146 -1.14 12.50 -6.15
C VAL A 146 -2.60 12.30 -5.74
N PHE A 147 -3.16 11.15 -6.11
CA PHE A 147 -4.48 10.72 -5.69
C PHE A 147 -4.43 10.25 -4.24
N GLU A 148 -5.55 10.45 -3.57
CA GLU A 148 -5.84 9.92 -2.24
C GLU A 148 -5.51 8.41 -2.22
N ASN A 149 -4.62 7.98 -1.31
CA ASN A 149 -3.93 6.66 -1.33
C ASN A 149 -4.84 5.44 -1.60
N ARG A 150 -6.09 5.50 -1.14
CA ARG A 150 -7.06 4.41 -1.29
C ARG A 150 -7.73 4.43 -2.67
N ILE A 151 -8.11 5.61 -3.17
CA ILE A 151 -8.74 5.81 -4.49
C ILE A 151 -7.78 5.41 -5.61
N ALA A 152 -6.49 5.66 -5.42
CA ALA A 152 -5.44 5.29 -6.36
C ALA A 152 -5.43 3.79 -6.74
N ASN A 153 -6.08 2.91 -5.96
CA ASN A 153 -6.22 1.49 -6.29
C ASN A 153 -7.17 1.21 -7.47
N VAL A 154 -8.11 2.12 -7.78
CA VAL A 154 -9.08 1.97 -8.88
C VAL A 154 -8.88 2.97 -10.02
N VAL A 155 -7.91 3.88 -9.87
CA VAL A 155 -7.53 4.86 -10.90
C VAL A 155 -6.52 4.21 -11.85
N ASN A 156 -6.79 4.26 -13.15
CA ASN A 156 -5.93 3.64 -14.16
C ASN A 156 -4.62 4.41 -14.38
N GLU A 157 -3.77 3.91 -15.27
CA GLU A 157 -2.48 4.52 -15.64
C GLU A 157 -2.59 5.95 -16.22
N LYS A 158 -3.77 6.35 -16.68
CA LYS A 158 -4.08 7.67 -17.26
C LYS A 158 -4.69 8.64 -16.24
N GLY A 159 -4.92 8.22 -15.00
CA GLY A 159 -5.56 9.05 -13.98
C GLY A 159 -7.09 9.01 -14.03
N GLU A 160 -7.68 7.96 -14.62
CA GLU A 160 -9.12 7.88 -14.88
C GLU A 160 -9.80 6.74 -14.10
N VAL A 161 -11.03 7.01 -13.69
CA VAL A 161 -12.02 6.04 -13.20
C VAL A 161 -13.39 6.55 -13.67
N ALA A 162 -14.31 5.65 -14.02
CA ALA A 162 -15.66 6.02 -14.46
C ALA A 162 -16.71 5.70 -13.39
N ILE A 163 -17.70 6.58 -13.26
CA ILE A 163 -18.89 6.37 -12.44
C ILE A 163 -20.11 6.68 -13.29
N ASN A 164 -20.98 5.70 -13.43
CA ASN A 164 -22.19 5.75 -14.25
C ASN A 164 -21.86 6.18 -15.71
N GLY A 165 -20.83 5.55 -16.29
CA GLY A 165 -20.39 5.77 -17.67
C GLY A 165 -19.66 7.10 -17.92
N LYS A 166 -19.36 7.89 -16.87
CA LYS A 166 -18.64 9.17 -16.99
C LYS A 166 -17.33 9.13 -16.22
N ILE A 167 -16.26 9.63 -16.83
CA ILE A 167 -14.98 9.80 -16.13
C ILE A 167 -15.20 10.73 -14.93
N ALA A 168 -14.88 10.23 -13.74
CA ALA A 168 -14.97 10.99 -12.51
C ALA A 168 -13.86 12.04 -12.46
N ASP A 169 -14.21 13.26 -12.11
CA ASP A 169 -13.21 14.28 -11.80
C ASP A 169 -12.65 14.02 -10.40
N LEU A 170 -11.38 13.60 -10.36
CA LEU A 170 -10.65 13.35 -9.14
C LEU A 170 -9.76 14.53 -8.74
N ASN A 171 -9.59 15.50 -9.64
CA ASN A 171 -8.87 16.72 -9.34
C ASN A 171 -9.81 17.67 -8.60
N ILE A 172 -9.40 18.07 -7.41
CA ILE A 172 -10.02 19.16 -6.64
C ILE A 172 -11.37 18.74 -6.02
N SER A 173 -11.39 18.83 -4.70
CA SER A 173 -12.52 18.98 -3.80
C SER A 173 -13.78 19.62 -4.43
N ASP A 174 -14.54 18.89 -5.24
CA ASP A 174 -15.83 19.39 -5.69
C ASP A 174 -16.80 19.19 -4.54
N SER A 175 -16.93 20.27 -3.78
CA SER A 175 -17.44 20.29 -2.42
C SER A 175 -18.92 19.93 -2.30
N LYS A 176 -19.64 19.70 -3.42
CA LYS A 176 -21.09 19.82 -3.43
C LYS A 176 -21.92 18.56 -3.61
N LYS A 177 -21.41 17.38 -4.00
CA LYS A 177 -22.32 16.24 -4.30
C LYS A 177 -21.79 14.82 -4.08
N THR A 178 -20.72 14.60 -3.35
CA THR A 178 -20.12 13.25 -3.25
C THR A 178 -20.29 12.58 -1.90
N THR A 179 -20.77 11.35 -2.00
CA THR A 179 -21.30 10.49 -0.95
C THR A 179 -20.28 9.44 -0.51
N GLY A 180 -20.05 9.24 0.78
CA GLY A 180 -19.26 8.10 1.33
C GLY A 180 -17.74 8.14 1.12
N ARG A 181 -17.19 9.19 0.52
CA ARG A 181 -15.82 9.21 -0.02
C ARG A 181 -14.77 9.55 1.04
N TYR A 182 -13.69 8.75 1.11
CA TYR A 182 -12.40 9.19 1.65
C TYR A 182 -11.92 10.38 0.82
N VAL A 183 -11.74 11.52 1.49
CA VAL A 183 -11.08 12.70 0.94
C VAL A 183 -9.57 12.47 1.18
N TYR A 184 -8.89 13.23 2.02
CA TYR A 184 -7.44 13.05 2.22
C TYR A 184 -7.08 12.78 3.70
N ASP A 185 -5.84 12.32 3.92
CA ASP A 185 -5.23 12.31 5.25
C ASP A 185 -4.92 13.76 5.66
N GLU A 186 -5.44 14.17 6.81
CA GLU A 186 -5.32 15.51 7.37
C GLU A 186 -4.69 15.46 8.76
N GLY A 187 -3.95 16.52 9.12
CA GLY A 187 -3.34 16.63 10.44
C GLY A 187 -2.38 15.49 10.76
N VAL A 188 -1.72 14.94 9.73
CA VAL A 188 -0.78 13.83 9.87
C VAL A 188 0.46 14.31 10.60
N LYS A 189 0.75 13.68 11.73
CA LYS A 189 2.02 13.80 12.44
C LYS A 189 2.81 12.52 12.20
N THR A 190 4.03 12.68 11.67
CA THR A 190 4.96 11.58 11.45
C THR A 190 6.27 11.90 12.15
N ASP A 191 6.77 10.95 12.94
CA ASP A 191 8.09 11.04 13.58
C ASP A 191 8.68 9.63 13.74
N ARG A 192 9.91 9.56 14.22
CA ARG A 192 10.61 8.30 14.45
C ARG A 192 10.21 7.69 15.79
N ALA A 193 9.71 6.47 15.76
CA ALA A 193 9.46 5.69 16.97
C ALA A 193 10.76 5.15 17.58
N THR A 194 11.65 4.62 16.73
CA THR A 194 12.96 4.12 17.15
C THR A 194 13.88 3.93 15.94
N ARG A 195 15.17 3.71 16.19
CA ARG A 195 16.17 3.31 15.19
C ARG A 195 17.24 2.42 15.81
N SER A 196 17.88 1.62 14.98
CA SER A 196 19.11 0.90 15.35
C SER A 196 20.28 1.87 15.61
N GLU A 197 21.28 1.40 16.36
CA GLU A 197 22.47 2.18 16.71
C GLU A 197 23.29 2.58 15.47
N ASP A 198 23.37 1.67 14.48
CA ASP A 198 23.98 1.91 13.17
C ASP A 198 23.11 2.75 12.22
N MET A 199 21.91 3.14 12.66
CA MET A 199 20.93 3.95 11.93
C MET A 199 20.35 3.33 10.66
N TYR A 200 20.67 2.08 10.35
CA TYR A 200 20.16 1.41 9.15
C TYR A 200 18.70 1.02 9.26
N PHE A 201 18.24 0.54 10.42
CA PHE A 201 16.86 0.15 10.60
C PHE A 201 16.08 1.23 11.35
N VAL A 202 15.04 1.76 10.71
CA VAL A 202 14.26 2.90 11.22
C VAL A 202 12.79 2.54 11.23
N ILE A 203 12.13 2.82 12.36
CA ILE A 203 10.68 2.72 12.52
C ILE A 203 10.12 4.12 12.65
N LEU A 204 9.23 4.50 11.74
CA LEU A 204 8.43 5.70 11.84
C LEU A 204 7.06 5.36 12.38
N TYR A 205 6.48 6.28 13.14
CA TYR A 205 5.07 6.26 13.47
C TYR A 205 4.38 7.46 12.81
N SER A 206 3.12 7.25 12.43
CA SER A 206 2.25 8.31 11.96
C SER A 206 0.92 8.28 12.71
N THR A 207 0.33 9.45 12.94
CA THR A 207 -1.02 9.58 13.49
C THR A 207 -1.73 10.71 12.77
N GLY A 208 -3.03 10.59 12.58
CA GLY A 208 -3.79 11.66 11.94
C GLY A 208 -5.25 11.30 11.80
N ARG A 209 -5.91 11.97 10.87
CA ARG A 209 -7.29 11.65 10.50
C ARG A 209 -7.44 11.55 9.01
N GLU A 210 -8.19 10.57 8.58
CA GLU A 210 -8.79 10.51 7.27
C GLU A 210 -10.03 11.42 7.29
N LYS A 211 -10.11 12.38 6.38
CA LYS A 211 -11.33 13.15 6.17
C LYS A 211 -12.21 12.39 5.19
N HIS A 212 -13.50 12.30 5.48
CA HIS A 212 -14.50 11.60 4.67
C HIS A 212 -15.74 12.47 4.46
N LYS A 213 -16.63 12.10 3.53
CA LYS A 213 -17.99 12.65 3.42
C LYS A 213 -19.01 11.52 3.44
N ASP A 214 -20.15 11.69 4.10
CA ASP A 214 -21.25 10.72 4.10
C ASP A 214 -22.13 10.83 2.85
N THR A 215 -23.18 10.03 2.76
CA THR A 215 -24.14 10.02 1.64
C THR A 215 -24.94 11.30 1.45
N PHE A 216 -24.87 12.24 2.38
CA PHE A 216 -25.50 13.55 2.30
C PHE A 216 -24.47 14.69 2.11
N GLY A 217 -23.20 14.33 1.87
CA GLY A 217 -22.10 15.28 1.72
C GLY A 217 -21.60 15.87 3.04
N LYS A 218 -22.09 15.38 4.18
CA LYS A 218 -21.66 15.80 5.52
C LYS A 218 -20.29 15.20 5.82
N VAL A 219 -19.36 16.04 6.24
CA VAL A 219 -17.98 15.62 6.52
C VAL A 219 -17.93 14.82 7.82
N PHE A 220 -17.24 13.67 7.79
CA PHE A 220 -16.84 12.94 8.99
C PHE A 220 -15.36 12.57 8.91
N PHE A 221 -14.80 12.05 9.99
CA PHE A 221 -13.40 11.72 10.13
C PHE A 221 -13.24 10.30 10.64
N ARG A 222 -12.18 9.63 10.21
CA ARG A 222 -11.69 8.38 10.81
C ARG A 222 -10.26 8.61 11.26
N TYR A 223 -9.91 8.21 12.47
CA TYR A 223 -8.60 8.53 13.05
C TYR A 223 -7.68 7.35 12.90
N PHE A 224 -6.42 7.60 12.59
CA PHE A 224 -5.48 6.51 12.35
C PHE A 224 -4.19 6.64 13.14
N THR A 225 -3.59 5.47 13.35
CA THR A 225 -2.23 5.28 13.82
C THR A 225 -1.55 4.30 12.89
N GLU A 226 -0.30 4.56 12.52
CA GLU A 226 0.45 3.77 11.55
C GLU A 226 1.90 3.60 11.98
N PHE A 227 2.49 2.47 11.61
CA PHE A 227 3.94 2.31 11.58
C PHE A 227 4.43 2.03 10.17
N GLN A 228 5.62 2.53 9.88
CA GLN A 228 6.36 2.26 8.65
C GLN A 228 7.78 1.84 9.02
N ALA A 229 8.25 0.74 8.43
CA ALA A 229 9.58 0.21 8.68
C ALA A 229 10.47 0.32 7.43
N TYR A 230 11.67 0.82 7.66
CA TYR A 230 12.63 1.11 6.61
C TYR A 230 14.02 0.57 6.95
N TYR A 231 14.69 0.08 5.91
CA TYR A 231 16.14 -0.15 5.91
C TYR A 231 16.80 0.95 5.08
N THR A 232 17.83 1.60 5.62
CA THR A 232 18.56 2.68 4.97
C THR A 232 19.92 2.14 4.54
N ASP A 233 20.10 1.97 3.25
CA ASP A 233 21.37 1.59 2.66
C ASP A 233 22.07 2.83 2.06
N PRO A 234 23.39 3.01 2.22
CA PRO A 234 24.09 4.16 1.66
C PRO A 234 24.01 4.28 0.13
N VAL A 235 23.83 3.18 -0.59
CA VAL A 235 23.84 3.13 -2.07
C VAL A 235 22.43 3.07 -2.64
N ALA A 236 21.57 2.18 -2.13
CA ALA A 236 20.20 1.99 -2.57
C ALA A 236 19.20 2.97 -1.88
N GLY A 237 19.65 3.67 -0.85
CA GLY A 237 18.85 4.62 -0.08
C GLY A 237 17.85 3.92 0.85
N THR A 238 16.76 4.62 1.16
CA THR A 238 15.70 4.08 2.01
C THR A 238 14.80 3.10 1.26
N ILE A 239 14.62 1.91 1.84
CA ILE A 239 13.93 0.75 1.29
C ILE A 239 12.89 0.26 2.32
N LEU A 240 11.67 -0.03 1.87
CA LEU A 240 10.65 -0.66 2.73
C LEU A 240 11.12 -2.02 3.25
N CYS A 241 10.99 -2.24 4.55
CA CYS A 241 11.48 -3.43 5.23
C CYS A 241 10.34 -4.21 5.90
N PRO A 242 10.17 -5.50 5.60
CA PRO A 242 9.19 -6.33 6.31
C PRO A 242 9.57 -6.41 7.80
N THR A 243 8.60 -6.15 8.66
CA THR A 243 8.80 -6.04 10.12
C THR A 243 7.59 -6.60 10.87
N THR A 244 7.84 -7.25 12.00
CA THR A 244 6.82 -7.62 12.98
C THR A 244 6.75 -6.54 14.06
N PHE A 245 5.58 -5.95 14.25
CA PHE A 245 5.28 -4.91 15.23
C PHE A 245 4.48 -5.53 16.38
N THR A 246 5.03 -5.48 17.58
CA THR A 246 4.39 -6.02 18.80
C THR A 246 4.19 -4.88 19.79
N MET A 247 2.95 -4.42 19.92
CA MET A 247 2.60 -3.26 20.75
C MET A 247 2.01 -3.69 22.09
N SER A 248 2.35 -2.96 23.14
CA SER A 248 1.64 -3.05 24.41
C SER A 248 0.23 -2.46 24.27
N ASN A 249 -0.73 -3.03 24.99
CA ASN A 249 -2.15 -2.61 24.95
C ASN A 249 -2.39 -1.13 25.31
N ASN A 250 -1.45 -0.49 26.02
CA ASN A 250 -1.54 0.93 26.36
C ASN A 250 -0.87 1.85 25.32
N SER A 251 -0.37 1.30 24.21
CA SER A 251 0.19 2.10 23.12
C SER A 251 -0.91 2.76 22.32
N ILE A 252 -1.08 4.06 22.50
CA ILE A 252 -2.21 4.82 22.00
C ILE A 252 -1.79 6.20 21.52
N ALA A 253 -2.49 6.72 20.52
CA ALA A 253 -2.51 8.13 20.16
C ALA A 253 -3.78 8.77 20.71
N GLY A 254 -3.65 9.92 21.34
CA GLY A 254 -4.78 10.68 21.87
C GLY A 254 -5.16 11.85 20.99
N PHE A 255 -6.48 12.07 20.89
CA PHE A 255 -7.06 13.08 20.01
C PHE A 255 -7.93 14.05 20.81
N SER A 256 -7.80 15.35 20.54
CA SER A 256 -8.56 16.40 21.22
C SER A 256 -8.97 17.52 20.26
N GLN A 257 -9.92 18.36 20.68
CA GLN A 257 -10.30 19.60 19.97
C GLN A 257 -9.45 20.80 20.43
N SER A 258 -8.85 20.73 21.61
CA SER A 258 -8.17 21.85 22.28
C SER A 258 -6.72 21.48 22.61
N GLY A 259 -5.75 22.19 22.02
CA GLY A 259 -4.32 21.92 22.18
C GLY A 259 -3.72 22.32 23.54
N SER A 260 -4.52 22.31 24.62
CA SER A 260 -4.16 22.90 25.91
C SER A 260 -3.76 21.89 27.00
N ASN A 261 -4.03 20.58 26.86
CA ASN A 261 -3.54 19.57 27.82
C ASN A 261 -3.45 18.13 27.25
N PRO A 262 -2.27 17.68 26.77
CA PRO A 262 -2.13 16.51 25.90
C PRO A 262 -2.16 15.14 26.59
N PHE A 263 -2.52 15.02 27.87
CA PHE A 263 -2.68 13.69 28.51
C PHE A 263 -3.86 13.59 29.49
N ALA A 264 -4.45 14.71 29.89
CA ALA A 264 -5.65 14.74 30.74
C ALA A 264 -6.96 14.98 29.95
N ASP A 265 -6.86 15.53 28.73
CA ASP A 265 -8.02 16.02 27.96
C ASP A 265 -8.19 15.30 26.60
N PHE A 266 -7.73 14.05 26.47
CA PHE A 266 -8.06 13.26 25.27
C PHE A 266 -9.57 13.03 25.21
N ALA A 267 -10.19 13.45 24.11
CA ALA A 267 -11.59 13.13 23.85
C ALA A 267 -11.77 11.63 23.58
N PHE A 268 -10.79 11.02 22.94
CA PHE A 268 -10.67 9.58 22.74
C PHE A 268 -9.23 9.21 22.35
N THR A 269 -8.97 7.92 22.27
CA THR A 269 -7.66 7.36 21.92
C THR A 269 -7.80 6.29 20.84
N VAL A 270 -6.80 6.20 19.96
CA VAL A 270 -6.70 5.13 18.95
C VAL A 270 -5.45 4.29 19.25
N PRO A 271 -5.57 2.96 19.35
CA PRO A 271 -4.43 2.11 19.66
C PRO A 271 -3.53 1.92 18.44
N TYR A 272 -2.22 1.89 18.67
CA TYR A 272 -1.25 1.54 17.64
C TYR A 272 -1.39 0.06 17.23
N PRO A 273 -1.30 -0.26 15.93
CA PRO A 273 -1.48 -1.63 15.45
C PRO A 273 -0.32 -2.54 15.85
N SER A 274 -0.64 -3.78 16.20
CA SER A 274 0.30 -4.91 16.15
C SER A 274 0.05 -5.70 14.87
N GLY A 275 1.09 -6.27 14.27
CA GLY A 275 0.96 -6.99 13.00
C GLY A 275 2.30 -7.28 12.34
N THR A 276 2.27 -7.75 11.10
CA THR A 276 3.48 -7.99 10.30
C THR A 276 3.29 -7.43 8.91
N GLY A 277 4.25 -6.61 8.46
CA GLY A 277 4.21 -5.91 7.18
C GLY A 277 5.38 -4.94 7.07
N SER A 278 5.52 -4.26 5.93
CA SER A 278 6.40 -3.09 5.83
C SER A 278 5.74 -1.79 6.33
N ILE A 279 4.41 -1.72 6.22
CA ILE A 279 3.55 -0.65 6.73
C ILE A 279 2.33 -1.31 7.36
N ILE A 280 1.94 -0.88 8.56
CA ILE A 280 0.69 -1.32 9.20
C ILE A 280 -0.07 -0.11 9.73
N ARG A 281 -1.38 -0.07 9.49
CA ARG A 281 -2.25 1.03 9.89
C ARG A 281 -3.47 0.49 10.63
N ASN A 282 -3.83 1.14 11.73
CA ASN A 282 -5.13 0.99 12.38
C ASN A 282 -5.92 2.27 12.15
N THR A 283 -7.13 2.15 11.61
CA THR A 283 -8.06 3.26 11.38
C THR A 283 -9.33 3.00 12.19
N SER A 284 -9.74 3.98 12.99
CA SER A 284 -10.94 3.92 13.84
C SER A 284 -12.23 4.27 13.09
N GLY A 285 -13.36 4.13 13.78
CA GLY A 285 -14.70 4.43 13.25
C GLY A 285 -14.98 5.92 12.94
N GLN A 286 -16.18 6.16 12.45
CA GLN A 286 -16.69 7.46 11.99
C GLN A 286 -16.98 8.43 13.15
N ILE A 287 -16.37 9.62 13.09
CA ILE A 287 -16.52 10.70 14.07
C ILE A 287 -16.78 12.01 13.33
N TRP A 288 -17.81 12.76 13.73
CA TRP A 288 -18.25 13.97 13.02
C TRP A 288 -17.43 15.22 13.33
N THR A 289 -16.67 15.19 14.42
CA THR A 289 -15.86 16.33 14.84
C THR A 289 -14.41 16.15 14.45
N ALA A 290 -13.77 17.25 14.07
CA ALA A 290 -12.39 17.31 13.64
C ALA A 290 -11.47 17.49 14.86
N TYR A 291 -10.97 16.39 15.41
CA TYR A 291 -9.94 16.34 16.45
C TYR A 291 -8.55 16.31 15.82
N GLN A 292 -7.53 16.71 16.56
CA GLN A 292 -6.13 16.61 16.13
C GLN A 292 -5.35 15.72 17.10
N THR A 293 -4.26 15.11 16.64
CA THR A 293 -3.37 14.39 17.55
C THR A 293 -2.70 15.39 18.49
N GLU A 294 -2.83 15.14 19.80
CA GLU A 294 -2.18 15.96 20.83
C GLU A 294 -0.93 15.30 21.43
N GLY A 295 -0.82 13.99 21.27
CA GLY A 295 0.25 13.20 21.86
C GLY A 295 -0.14 11.74 21.94
N GLY A 296 0.70 10.97 22.60
CA GLY A 296 0.47 9.56 22.78
C GLY A 296 1.58 8.88 23.52
N TYR A 297 1.45 7.57 23.60
CA TYR A 297 2.41 6.69 24.22
C TYR A 297 2.64 5.50 23.29
N ILE A 298 3.90 5.17 23.04
CA ILE A 298 4.29 4.04 22.22
C ILE A 298 5.20 3.15 23.06
N LYS A 299 4.75 1.93 23.32
CA LYS A 299 5.54 0.90 23.97
C LYS A 299 5.43 -0.40 23.19
N GLY A 300 6.54 -0.89 22.66
CA GLY A 300 6.54 -2.10 21.87
C GLY A 300 7.90 -2.55 21.39
N THR A 301 7.87 -3.65 20.64
CA THR A 301 9.04 -4.27 20.04
C THR A 301 8.83 -4.40 18.53
N PHE A 302 9.86 -4.09 17.76
CA PHE A 302 9.90 -4.17 16.31
C PHE A 302 11.00 -5.13 15.88
N THR A 303 10.66 -6.17 15.13
CA THR A 303 11.62 -7.18 14.66
C THR A 303 11.63 -7.24 13.14
N GLY A 304 12.76 -6.88 12.52
CA GLY A 304 12.92 -6.81 11.07
C GLY A 304 14.38 -6.55 10.70
N ALA A 305 14.79 -6.95 9.48
CA ALA A 305 16.16 -6.78 8.98
C ALA A 305 17.28 -7.30 9.91
N GLY A 306 17.00 -8.27 10.78
CA GLY A 306 17.98 -8.77 11.77
C GLY A 306 18.07 -7.97 13.06
N TYR A 307 17.31 -6.89 13.18
CA TYR A 307 17.23 -6.06 14.36
C TYR A 307 16.01 -6.41 15.20
N THR A 308 16.15 -6.22 16.51
CA THR A 308 15.04 -6.16 17.45
C THR A 308 15.17 -4.84 18.19
N LEU A 309 14.28 -3.90 17.87
CA LEU A 309 14.25 -2.58 18.48
C LEU A 309 13.09 -2.51 19.47
N ASN A 310 13.35 -1.96 20.65
CA ASN A 310 12.32 -1.65 21.62
C ASN A 310 12.07 -0.14 21.63
N CYS A 311 10.84 0.25 21.95
CA CYS A 311 10.50 1.63 22.27
C CYS A 311 9.61 1.66 23.51
N ASP A 312 9.75 2.72 24.28
CA ASP A 312 8.91 3.06 25.42
C ASP A 312 9.03 4.57 25.61
N PHE A 313 8.12 5.33 24.98
CA PHE A 313 8.15 6.79 25.07
C PHE A 313 6.78 7.42 24.96
N LYS A 314 6.66 8.59 25.59
CA LYS A 314 5.55 9.52 25.42
C LYS A 314 5.96 10.60 24.44
N TYR A 315 5.03 11.01 23.59
CA TYR A 315 5.21 12.17 22.71
C TYR A 315 4.04 13.12 22.88
N THR A 316 4.29 14.40 22.63
CA THR A 316 3.29 15.47 22.63
C THR A 316 3.32 16.17 21.29
N LYS A 317 2.31 17.00 21.00
CA LYS A 317 2.15 17.79 19.79
C LYS A 317 3.41 18.59 19.46
#